data_AF-A0A9D5EN81-F1
#
_entry.id   AF-A0A9D5EN81-F1
#
_cell.length_a   1.000
_cell.length_b   1.000
_cell.length_c   1.000
_cell.angle_alpha   90.00
_cell.angle_beta   90.00
_cell.angle_gamma   90.00
#
_symmetry.space_group_name_H-M   'P 1'
#
loop_
_entity.id
_entity.type
_entity.pdbx_description
1 polymer ?
#
loop_
_entity_poly.entity_id
_entity_poly.type
_entity_poly.pdbx_seq_one_letter_code
_entity_poly.pdbx_strand_id
1 'polypeptide(L)'
;MDIIPTDDVLLASLEQKLQLVRDRIRGVAEGYQTGFYLYGEGGTSKSYTVEETLKQLEKPYKLTNTRVTGKGLFDVLNEFPDAIHVIEDAETLFKDKNSFGVLRSALWGQVGENGQQERPVHWQTANGREEFVFTGGLILISNCPLDNVPETRAIKTRIDYLQYEPTNEEVAALMRKIARKGHRHGSQWLTPEECLEVANEIAEQVGRMKRNLDLRLLIKTFQDRLQYQNGAAETHWVDLLVSRMKERVIAPSVGLVAQRKERDFALLRQIKNLPPKERLAVWVEETGKGQAVLYRRLNELNEVDSQISQNRVLCEKNETPATELSV
;
A
#
# COMPACT_ATOMS: atom_id res chain seq x y z
N MET A 1 7.31 18.62 -29.54
CA MET A 1 7.80 17.38 -28.89
C MET A 1 7.83 17.69 -27.42
N ASP A 2 6.85 17.20 -26.66
CA ASP A 2 6.87 17.35 -25.21
C ASP A 2 7.99 16.46 -24.67
N ILE A 3 8.98 17.08 -24.03
CA ILE A 3 10.09 16.38 -23.40
C ILE A 3 9.49 15.67 -22.18
N ILE A 4 9.49 14.33 -22.19
CA ILE A 4 9.09 13.55 -21.02
C ILE A 4 10.10 13.87 -19.90
N PRO A 5 9.65 14.40 -18.75
CA PRO A 5 10.56 14.76 -17.66
C PRO A 5 11.26 13.51 -17.12
N THR A 6 12.54 13.65 -16.76
CA THR A 6 13.32 12.55 -16.18
C THR A 6 12.88 12.25 -14.75
N ASP A 7 13.19 11.06 -14.24
CA ASP A 7 12.93 10.67 -12.85
C ASP A 7 13.48 11.70 -11.85
N ASP A 8 14.67 12.23 -12.10
CA ASP A 8 15.32 13.19 -11.19
C ASP A 8 14.53 14.52 -11.10
N VAL A 9 14.01 15.00 -12.24
CA VAL A 9 13.16 16.21 -12.28
C VAL A 9 11.85 15.98 -11.54
N LEU A 10 11.21 14.83 -11.76
CA LEU A 10 9.96 14.46 -11.10
C LEU A 10 10.14 14.27 -9.59
N LEU A 11 11.23 13.63 -9.18
CA LEU A 11 11.57 13.45 -7.77
C LEU A 11 11.90 14.78 -7.09
N ALA A 12 12.59 15.69 -7.77
CA ALA A 12 12.85 17.03 -7.24
C ALA A 12 11.56 17.84 -7.06
N SER A 13 10.64 17.79 -8.03
CA SER A 13 9.31 18.41 -7.93
C SER A 13 8.53 17.85 -6.74
N LEU A 14 8.47 16.52 -6.61
CA LEU A 14 7.81 15.85 -5.50
C LEU A 14 8.43 16.25 -4.15
N GLU A 15 9.75 16.32 -4.08
CA GLU A 15 10.47 16.71 -2.87
C GLU A 15 10.16 18.14 -2.45
N GLN A 16 10.00 19.08 -3.40
CA GLN A 16 9.55 20.45 -3.09
C GLN A 16 8.14 20.47 -2.49
N LYS A 17 7.21 19.67 -3.02
CA LYS A 17 5.86 19.53 -2.45
C LYS A 17 5.90 18.95 -1.04
N LEU A 18 6.69 17.90 -0.83
CA LEU A 18 6.88 17.30 0.49
C LEU A 18 7.54 18.27 1.47
N GLN A 19 8.51 19.08 1.02
CA GLN A 19 9.16 20.06 1.88
C GLN A 19 8.16 21.06 2.47
N LEU A 20 7.22 21.55 1.66
CA LEU A 20 6.12 22.40 2.14
C LEU A 20 5.29 21.71 3.23
N VAL A 21 5.00 20.42 3.08
CA VAL A 21 4.30 19.62 4.10
C VAL A 21 5.15 19.52 5.38
N ARG A 22 6.46 19.24 5.26
CA ARG A 22 7.38 19.15 6.41
C ARG A 22 7.50 20.46 7.17
N ASP A 23 7.49 21.59 6.46
CA ASP A 23 7.56 22.91 7.10
C ASP A 23 6.29 23.22 7.91
N ARG A 24 5.11 22.80 7.45
CA ARG A 24 3.86 22.89 8.24
C ARG A 24 3.88 22.00 9.48
N ILE A 25 4.37 20.77 9.33
CA ILE A 25 4.55 19.85 10.47
C ILE A 25 5.50 20.47 11.51
N ARG A 26 6.63 21.03 11.07
CA ARG A 26 7.58 21.72 11.96
C ARG A 26 6.95 22.94 12.61
N GLY A 27 6.13 23.69 11.87
CA GLY A 27 5.35 24.82 12.40
C GLY A 27 4.50 24.42 13.61
N VAL A 28 3.82 23.28 13.54
CA VAL A 28 3.07 22.73 14.67
C VAL A 28 3.99 22.21 15.78
N ALA A 29 5.04 21.48 15.44
CA ALA A 29 5.92 20.83 16.40
C ALA A 29 6.77 21.81 17.24
N GLU A 30 7.04 23.00 16.71
CA GLU A 30 7.73 24.10 17.41
C GLU A 30 6.77 25.15 18.00
N GLY A 31 5.45 24.96 17.85
CA GLY A 31 4.44 25.84 18.43
C GLY A 31 4.23 27.17 17.68
N TYR A 32 4.76 27.31 16.45
CA TYR A 32 4.43 28.45 15.57
C TYR A 32 2.97 28.39 15.08
N GLN A 33 2.41 27.19 14.99
CA GLN A 33 1.04 26.93 14.55
C GLN A 33 0.37 25.99 15.56
N THR A 34 -0.92 26.21 15.79
CA THR A 34 -1.73 25.38 16.69
C THR A 34 -2.16 24.06 16.05
N GLY A 35 -2.23 24.02 14.72
CA GLY A 35 -2.45 22.78 13.99
C GLY A 35 -2.28 22.87 12.48
N PHE A 36 -2.35 21.70 11.86
CA PHE A 36 -2.19 21.48 10.43
C PHE A 36 -3.16 20.39 9.93
N TYR A 37 -3.90 20.68 8.86
CA TYR A 37 -4.77 19.76 8.14
C TYR A 37 -4.18 19.42 6.78
N LEU A 38 -3.78 18.17 6.62
CA LEU A 38 -3.21 17.61 5.40
C LEU A 38 -4.21 16.65 4.75
N TYR A 39 -4.62 16.93 3.52
CA TYR A 39 -5.50 16.02 2.78
C TYR A 39 -5.04 15.72 1.37
N GLY A 40 -5.53 14.62 0.82
CA GLY A 40 -5.23 14.17 -0.55
C GLY A 40 -5.47 12.67 -0.68
N GLU A 41 -5.37 12.12 -1.89
CA GLU A 41 -5.66 10.70 -2.13
C GLU A 41 -4.88 9.74 -1.22
N GLY A 42 -5.49 8.59 -0.95
CA GLY A 42 -4.88 7.53 -0.16
C GLY A 42 -3.60 6.99 -0.81
N GLY A 43 -2.62 6.55 -0.01
CA GLY A 43 -1.45 5.85 -0.56
C GLY A 43 -0.35 6.73 -1.15
N THR A 44 -0.38 8.03 -0.88
CA THR A 44 0.56 9.03 -1.41
C THR A 44 1.72 9.41 -0.46
N SER A 45 1.87 8.70 0.67
CA SER A 45 2.88 8.92 1.75
C SER A 45 2.61 10.07 2.74
N LYS A 46 1.37 10.52 2.90
CA LYS A 46 0.99 11.55 3.91
C LYS A 46 1.42 11.16 5.33
N SER A 47 0.92 10.03 5.84
CA SER A 47 1.24 9.50 7.18
C SER A 47 2.74 9.33 7.39
N TYR A 48 3.40 8.64 6.45
CA TYR A 48 4.85 8.44 6.47
C TYR A 48 5.61 9.78 6.58
N THR A 49 5.20 10.80 5.83
CA THR A 49 5.85 12.12 5.87
C THR A 49 5.68 12.79 7.22
N VAL A 50 4.48 12.72 7.82
CA VAL A 50 4.21 13.28 9.16
C VAL A 50 5.06 12.60 10.22
N GLU A 51 4.97 11.27 10.31
CA GLU A 51 5.65 10.48 11.34
C GLU A 51 7.17 10.60 11.23
N GLU A 52 7.72 10.48 10.01
CA GLU A 52 9.15 10.57 9.78
C GLU A 52 9.69 11.97 10.07
N THR A 53 8.92 13.02 9.77
CA THR A 53 9.31 14.40 10.12
C THR A 53 9.32 14.60 11.63
N LEU A 54 8.29 14.18 12.35
CA LEU A 54 8.25 14.30 13.82
C LEU A 54 9.37 13.48 14.48
N LYS A 55 9.66 12.29 13.95
CA LYS A 55 10.76 11.44 14.41
C LYS A 55 12.12 12.11 14.19
N GLN A 56 12.35 12.73 13.03
CA GLN A 56 13.58 13.46 12.74
C GLN A 56 13.77 14.70 13.61
N LEU A 57 12.67 15.33 14.04
CA LEU A 57 12.67 16.43 14.99
C LEU A 57 12.81 15.96 16.45
N GLU A 58 12.80 14.64 16.69
CA GLU A 58 12.79 14.03 18.03
C GLU A 58 11.61 14.53 18.90
N LYS A 59 10.48 14.84 18.27
CA LYS A 59 9.28 15.36 18.95
C LYS A 59 8.31 14.21 19.24
N PRO A 60 8.01 13.93 20.52
CA PRO A 60 7.03 12.90 20.86
C PRO A 60 5.63 13.33 20.41
N TYR A 61 4.83 12.38 19.95
CA TYR A 61 3.46 12.61 19.53
C TYR A 61 2.54 11.45 19.94
N LYS A 62 1.24 11.73 19.97
CA LYS A 62 0.18 10.75 20.17
C LYS A 62 -0.50 10.46 18.85
N LEU A 63 -0.40 9.23 18.39
CA LEU A 63 -1.05 8.77 17.17
C LEU A 63 -2.45 8.26 17.49
N THR A 64 -3.44 8.77 16.78
CA THR A 64 -4.80 8.22 16.80
C THR A 64 -5.20 7.83 15.38
N ASN A 65 -5.27 6.52 15.12
CA ASN A 65 -5.56 5.94 13.81
C ASN A 65 -6.87 5.13 13.77
N THR A 66 -7.71 5.31 14.79
CA THR A 66 -9.03 4.71 14.88
C THR A 66 -10.10 5.79 14.91
N ARG A 67 -11.35 5.41 14.65
CA ARG A 67 -12.50 6.32 14.77
C ARG A 67 -12.52 7.00 16.15
N VAL A 68 -12.66 8.33 16.16
CA VAL A 68 -12.76 9.15 17.38
C VAL A 68 -14.10 9.87 17.42
N THR A 69 -14.77 9.84 18.57
CA THR A 69 -15.96 10.67 18.86
C THR A 69 -15.54 12.00 19.51
N GLY A 70 -16.41 12.99 19.57
CA GLY A 70 -16.10 14.28 20.20
C GLY A 70 -15.63 14.14 21.66
N LYS A 71 -16.24 13.25 22.44
CA LYS A 71 -15.77 12.95 23.82
C LYS A 71 -14.44 12.22 23.82
N GLY A 72 -14.25 11.24 22.95
CA GLY A 72 -12.95 10.56 22.81
C GLY A 72 -11.82 11.52 22.44
N LEU A 73 -12.09 12.51 21.57
CA LEU A 73 -11.13 13.57 21.26
C LEU A 73 -10.85 14.42 22.50
N PHE A 74 -11.90 14.86 23.21
CA PHE A 74 -11.72 15.62 24.44
C PHE A 74 -10.86 14.88 25.46
N ASP A 75 -11.13 13.59 25.68
CA ASP A 75 -10.43 12.77 26.66
C ASP A 75 -8.95 12.60 26.33
N VAL A 76 -8.61 12.33 25.06
CA VAL A 76 -7.20 12.14 24.66
C VAL A 76 -6.40 13.45 24.75
N LEU A 77 -7.03 14.58 24.43
CA LEU A 77 -6.41 15.89 24.57
C LEU A 77 -6.24 16.27 26.04
N ASN A 78 -7.20 15.91 26.91
CA ASN A 78 -7.11 16.14 28.35
C ASN A 78 -6.03 15.27 29.01
N GLU A 79 -5.87 14.02 28.56
CA GLU A 79 -4.84 13.12 29.07
C GLU A 79 -3.43 13.58 28.69
N PHE A 80 -3.27 14.21 27.50
CA PHE A 80 -1.99 14.68 26.99
C PHE A 80 -2.08 16.13 26.46
N PRO A 81 -2.25 17.12 27.34
CA PRO A 81 -2.59 18.49 26.96
C PRO A 81 -1.47 19.26 26.26
N ASP A 82 -0.22 18.84 26.47
CA ASP A 82 0.98 19.49 25.92
C ASP A 82 1.57 18.70 24.73
N ALA A 83 0.98 17.56 24.38
CA ALA A 83 1.49 16.69 23.33
C ALA A 83 1.08 17.14 21.92
N ILE A 84 1.89 16.78 20.92
CA ILE A 84 1.45 16.82 19.53
C ILE A 84 0.55 15.61 19.29
N HIS A 85 -0.65 15.83 18.77
CA HIS A 85 -1.62 14.80 18.41
C HIS A 85 -1.68 14.66 16.90
N VAL A 86 -1.38 13.47 16.40
CA VAL A 86 -1.54 13.10 14.99
C VAL A 86 -2.80 12.26 14.87
N ILE A 87 -3.82 12.79 14.19
CA ILE A 87 -5.10 12.11 13.97
C ILE A 87 -5.17 11.69 12.51
N GLU A 88 -5.09 10.39 12.26
CA GLU A 88 -5.27 9.80 10.93
C GLU A 88 -6.73 9.54 10.63
N ASP A 89 -7.06 9.46 9.34
CA ASP A 89 -8.41 9.21 8.82
C ASP A 89 -9.46 10.08 9.55
N ALA A 90 -9.14 11.39 9.62
CA ALA A 90 -9.90 12.38 10.35
C ALA A 90 -11.30 12.65 9.73
N GLU A 91 -11.66 12.06 8.59
CA GLU A 91 -12.98 12.21 7.96
C GLU A 91 -14.12 11.88 8.93
N THR A 92 -13.91 10.88 9.79
CA THR A 92 -14.92 10.47 10.78
C THR A 92 -15.14 11.52 11.87
N LEU A 93 -14.10 12.30 12.19
CA LEU A 93 -14.14 13.37 13.18
C LEU A 93 -15.10 14.48 12.75
N PHE A 94 -15.11 14.82 11.47
CA PHE A 94 -15.95 15.89 10.92
C PHE A 94 -17.39 15.46 10.59
N LYS A 95 -17.71 14.18 10.78
CA LYS A 95 -19.11 13.70 10.76
C LYS A 95 -19.80 13.86 12.11
N ASP A 96 -19.04 14.01 13.19
CA ASP A 96 -19.56 14.23 14.54
C ASP A 96 -19.59 15.73 14.87
N LYS A 97 -20.81 16.26 15.07
CA LYS A 97 -21.01 17.68 15.39
C LYS A 97 -20.32 18.09 16.69
N ASN A 98 -20.17 17.18 17.65
CA ASN A 98 -19.55 17.49 18.94
C ASN A 98 -18.03 17.72 18.80
N SER A 99 -17.38 17.02 17.86
CA SER A 99 -15.95 17.17 17.60
C SER A 99 -15.58 18.58 17.14
N PHE A 100 -16.47 19.28 16.43
CA PHE A 100 -16.21 20.66 16.00
C PHE A 100 -16.05 21.63 17.18
N GLY A 101 -16.77 21.42 18.27
CA GLY A 101 -16.64 22.23 19.49
C GLY A 101 -15.23 22.10 20.05
N VAL A 102 -14.80 20.86 20.28
CA VAL A 102 -13.49 20.51 20.84
C VAL A 102 -12.35 21.03 19.95
N LEU A 103 -12.41 20.79 18.63
CA LEU A 103 -11.39 21.25 17.69
C LEU A 103 -11.27 22.77 17.65
N ARG A 104 -12.39 23.50 17.65
CA ARG A 104 -12.35 24.97 17.61
C ARG A 104 -11.67 25.54 18.84
N SER A 105 -11.92 24.96 20.02
CA SER A 105 -11.21 25.33 21.25
C SER A 105 -9.74 24.94 21.18
N ALA A 106 -9.41 23.72 20.76
CA ALA A 106 -8.03 23.22 20.70
C ALA A 106 -7.16 23.86 19.60
N LEU A 107 -7.74 24.57 18.63
CA LEU A 107 -7.01 25.24 17.55
C LEU A 107 -6.88 26.75 17.74
N TRP A 108 -7.57 27.36 18.69
CA TRP A 108 -7.55 28.80 18.87
C TRP A 108 -7.81 29.23 20.31
N GLY A 109 -6.97 30.11 20.82
CA GLY A 109 -7.05 30.66 22.17
C GLY A 109 -6.42 32.05 22.25
N GLN A 110 -6.38 32.61 23.45
CA GLN A 110 -5.69 33.88 23.66
C GLN A 110 -4.18 33.65 23.66
N VAL A 111 -3.45 34.56 23.02
CA VAL A 111 -1.99 34.56 23.04
C VAL A 111 -1.54 35.06 24.41
N GLY A 112 -0.83 34.22 25.16
CA GLY A 112 -0.22 34.55 26.43
C GLY A 112 1.03 35.42 26.26
N GLU A 113 1.61 35.86 27.38
CA GLU A 113 2.76 36.78 27.40
C GLU A 113 4.01 36.19 26.71
N ASN A 114 4.15 34.87 26.66
CA ASN A 114 5.24 34.16 26.00
C ASN A 114 5.01 33.96 24.48
N GLY A 115 3.93 34.50 23.91
CA GLY A 115 3.58 34.33 22.50
C GLY A 115 2.91 33.01 22.14
N GLN A 116 2.73 32.09 23.10
CA GLN A 116 2.01 30.83 22.90
C GLN A 116 0.52 31.02 23.21
N GLN A 117 -0.34 30.21 22.58
CA GLN A 117 -1.77 30.25 22.83
C GLN A 117 -2.16 29.28 23.95
N GLU A 118 -2.78 29.81 25.00
CA GLU A 118 -3.50 29.01 25.98
C GLU A 118 -4.92 28.76 25.46
N ARG A 119 -5.26 27.49 25.25
CA ARG A 119 -6.52 27.08 24.63
C ARG A 119 -7.38 26.33 25.63
N PRO A 120 -8.24 27.02 26.39
CA PRO A 120 -9.16 26.34 27.30
C PRO A 120 -10.17 25.52 26.50
N VAL A 121 -10.21 24.22 26.78
CA VAL A 121 -11.16 23.27 26.20
C VAL A 121 -12.15 22.88 27.28
N HIS A 122 -13.44 23.05 27.00
CA HIS A 122 -14.51 22.73 27.94
C HIS A 122 -15.40 21.63 27.36
N TRP A 123 -15.82 20.71 28.23
CA TRP A 123 -16.86 19.74 27.94
C TRP A 123 -17.94 19.81 29.02
N GLN A 124 -19.17 20.11 28.61
CA GLN A 124 -20.30 20.27 29.52
C GLN A 124 -21.37 19.23 29.23
N THR A 125 -21.81 18.56 30.27
CA THR A 125 -22.94 17.61 30.24
C THR A 125 -23.94 17.99 31.34
N ALA A 126 -25.09 17.32 31.38
CA ALA A 126 -26.03 17.47 32.49
C ALA A 126 -25.42 17.06 33.84
N ASN A 127 -24.39 16.21 33.84
CA ASN A 127 -23.80 15.62 35.04
C ASN A 127 -22.55 16.37 35.54
N GLY A 128 -22.09 17.42 34.83
CA GLY A 128 -20.91 18.17 35.24
C GLY A 128 -20.22 18.92 34.10
N ARG A 129 -19.17 19.65 34.48
CA ARG A 129 -18.28 20.40 33.60
C ARG A 129 -16.86 19.89 33.81
N GLU A 130 -16.21 19.53 32.71
CA GLU A 130 -14.79 19.20 32.65
C GLU A 130 -14.07 20.27 31.83
N GLU A 131 -12.86 20.63 32.24
CA GLU A 131 -12.04 21.60 31.50
C GLU A 131 -10.54 21.40 31.72
N PHE A 132 -9.76 21.77 30.71
CA PHE A 132 -8.31 21.78 30.75
C PHE A 132 -7.76 22.83 29.76
N VAL A 133 -6.48 23.19 29.90
CA VAL A 133 -5.78 24.07 28.96
C VAL A 133 -4.95 23.21 28.02
N PHE A 134 -5.19 23.36 26.71
CA PHE A 134 -4.44 22.64 25.68
C PHE A 134 -3.32 23.51 25.12
N THR A 135 -2.06 23.08 25.29
CA THR A 135 -0.87 23.77 24.75
C THR A 135 -0.23 23.00 23.59
N GLY A 136 -0.63 21.75 23.37
CA GLY A 136 -0.11 20.85 22.34
C GLY A 136 -0.45 21.21 20.89
N GLY A 137 0.01 20.38 19.96
CA GLY A 137 -0.20 20.56 18.52
C GLY A 137 -1.25 19.61 17.95
N LEU A 138 -1.97 20.00 16.91
CA LEU A 138 -2.90 19.11 16.18
C LEU A 138 -2.46 18.93 14.73
N ILE A 139 -2.14 17.70 14.32
CA ILE A 139 -1.89 17.34 12.92
C ILE A 139 -2.98 16.37 12.49
N LEU A 140 -3.80 16.78 11.53
CA LEU A 140 -4.96 16.04 11.03
C LEU A 140 -4.67 15.56 9.61
N ILE A 141 -4.78 14.25 9.37
CA ILE A 141 -4.57 13.63 8.07
C ILE A 141 -5.91 13.08 7.58
N SER A 142 -6.24 13.37 6.32
CA SER A 142 -7.48 12.93 5.70
C SER A 142 -7.29 12.57 4.23
N ASN A 143 -8.19 11.77 3.68
CA ASN A 143 -8.26 11.50 2.25
C ASN A 143 -9.20 12.47 1.51
N CYS A 144 -9.97 13.28 2.24
CA CYS A 144 -10.91 14.23 1.66
C CYS A 144 -10.71 15.66 2.19
N PRO A 145 -11.09 16.68 1.40
CA PRO A 145 -11.21 18.04 1.91
C PRO A 145 -12.24 18.10 3.03
N LEU A 146 -12.13 19.14 3.86
CA LEU A 146 -13.22 19.51 4.76
C LEU A 146 -14.40 20.06 3.94
N ASP A 147 -15.61 19.60 4.27
CA ASP A 147 -16.87 20.07 3.68
C ASP A 147 -16.99 21.61 3.73
N ASN A 148 -17.86 22.18 2.88
CA ASN A 148 -18.10 23.62 2.86
C ASN A 148 -19.31 24.01 3.72
N VAL A 149 -19.24 23.75 5.02
CA VAL A 149 -20.26 24.10 6.02
C VAL A 149 -19.72 25.15 7.01
N PRO A 150 -20.57 25.93 7.71
CA PRO A 150 -20.11 26.94 8.66
C PRO A 150 -19.10 26.42 9.70
N GLU A 151 -19.32 25.22 10.22
CA GLU A 151 -18.52 24.59 11.27
C GLU A 151 -17.09 24.29 10.80
N THR A 152 -16.95 23.71 9.61
CA THR A 152 -15.65 23.40 9.01
C THR A 152 -14.93 24.64 8.49
N ARG A 153 -15.66 25.66 8.00
CA ARG A 153 -15.07 26.96 7.65
C ARG A 153 -14.43 27.63 8.86
N ALA A 154 -15.06 27.56 10.02
CA ALA A 154 -14.49 28.07 11.26
C ALA A 154 -13.20 27.31 11.66
N ILE A 155 -13.10 26.02 11.35
CA ILE A 155 -11.86 25.26 11.57
C ILE A 155 -10.78 25.70 10.58
N LYS A 156 -11.10 25.84 9.28
CA LYS A 156 -10.15 26.29 8.24
C LYS A 156 -9.50 27.63 8.55
N THR A 157 -10.19 28.55 9.23
CA THR A 157 -9.60 29.85 9.61
C THR A 157 -8.64 29.77 10.80
N ARG A 158 -8.53 28.60 11.46
CA ARG A 158 -7.74 28.39 12.68
C ARG A 158 -6.62 27.36 12.50
N ILE A 159 -6.52 26.75 11.32
CA ILE A 159 -5.59 25.66 11.03
C ILE A 159 -4.99 25.88 9.66
N ASP A 160 -3.70 25.58 9.50
CA ASP A 160 -3.14 25.50 8.16
C ASP A 160 -3.80 24.35 7.39
N TYR A 161 -4.25 24.62 6.17
CA TYR A 161 -5.07 23.70 5.39
C TYR A 161 -4.43 23.48 4.02
N LEU A 162 -3.86 22.30 3.79
CA LEU A 162 -3.09 21.99 2.58
C LEU A 162 -3.59 20.72 1.89
N GLN A 163 -3.77 20.82 0.58
CA GLN A 163 -3.93 19.67 -0.30
C GLN A 163 -2.56 19.17 -0.75
N TYR A 164 -2.33 17.88 -0.61
CA TYR A 164 -1.17 17.20 -1.16
C TYR A 164 -1.61 16.23 -2.26
N GLU A 165 -1.31 16.61 -3.50
CA GLU A 165 -1.69 15.88 -4.70
C GLU A 165 -0.45 15.74 -5.61
N PRO A 166 0.32 14.66 -5.46
CA PRO A 166 1.40 14.34 -6.40
C PRO A 166 0.81 13.86 -7.73
N THR A 167 1.52 14.10 -8.83
CA THR A 167 1.10 13.56 -10.14
C THR A 167 1.44 12.08 -10.24
N ASN A 168 0.79 11.37 -11.17
CA ASN A 168 1.13 9.97 -11.43
C ASN A 168 2.60 9.79 -11.83
N GLU A 169 3.15 10.72 -12.59
CA GLU A 169 4.56 10.68 -13.01
C GLU A 169 5.50 10.81 -11.81
N GLU A 170 5.19 11.72 -10.87
CA GLU A 170 5.94 11.88 -9.62
C GLU A 170 5.86 10.62 -8.75
N VAL A 171 4.67 10.04 -8.60
CA VAL A 171 4.48 8.80 -7.84
C VAL A 171 5.20 7.64 -8.52
N ALA A 172 5.16 7.53 -9.86
CA ALA A 172 5.87 6.49 -10.60
C ALA A 172 7.40 6.63 -10.46
N ALA A 173 7.94 7.85 -10.49
CA ALA A 173 9.35 8.10 -10.23
C ALA A 173 9.74 7.69 -8.79
N LEU A 174 8.87 7.98 -7.82
CA LEU A 174 9.06 7.52 -6.44
C LEU A 174 8.99 5.98 -6.32
N MET A 175 8.06 5.32 -7.01
CA MET A 175 7.99 3.86 -7.07
C MET A 175 9.29 3.25 -7.61
N ARG A 176 9.83 3.80 -8.71
CA ARG A 176 11.13 3.38 -9.26
C ARG A 176 12.27 3.61 -8.28
N LYS A 177 12.29 4.75 -7.58
CA LYS A 177 13.28 5.03 -6.50
C LYS A 177 13.21 4.00 -5.38
N ILE A 178 12.02 3.60 -4.96
CA ILE A 178 11.83 2.53 -3.95
C ILE A 178 12.29 1.18 -4.51
N ALA A 179 11.90 0.86 -5.74
CA ALA A 179 12.25 -0.40 -6.41
C ALA A 179 13.76 -0.62 -6.54
N ARG A 180 14.54 0.44 -6.80
CA ARG A 180 16.02 0.37 -6.86
C ARG A 180 16.67 -0.15 -5.57
N LYS A 181 15.97 -0.16 -4.44
CA LYS A 181 16.47 -0.71 -3.18
C LYS A 181 16.26 -2.22 -3.03
N GLY A 182 15.50 -2.86 -3.93
CA GLY A 182 14.99 -4.22 -3.77
C GLY A 182 13.94 -4.32 -2.66
N HIS A 183 13.38 -5.53 -2.46
CA HIS A 183 12.31 -5.74 -1.47
C HIS A 183 12.49 -7.04 -0.67
N ARG A 184 12.59 -6.94 0.67
CA ARG A 184 12.62 -8.11 1.58
C ARG A 184 11.23 -8.37 2.14
N HIS A 185 10.85 -9.65 2.17
CA HIS A 185 9.68 -10.13 2.88
C HIS A 185 10.04 -11.42 3.64
N GLY A 186 10.26 -11.31 4.95
CA GLY A 186 10.81 -12.41 5.74
C GLY A 186 12.18 -12.85 5.21
N SER A 187 12.32 -14.14 4.90
CA SER A 187 13.53 -14.71 4.29
C SER A 187 13.60 -14.54 2.77
N GLN A 188 12.58 -13.97 2.14
CA GLN A 188 12.48 -13.82 0.68
C GLN A 188 12.99 -12.44 0.25
N TRP A 189 13.49 -12.36 -0.98
CA TRP A 189 14.08 -11.17 -1.56
C TRP A 189 13.70 -11.04 -3.03
N LEU A 190 13.23 -9.85 -3.42
CA LEU A 190 13.22 -9.40 -4.81
C LEU A 190 14.41 -8.51 -5.06
N THR A 191 15.10 -8.78 -6.16
CA THR A 191 16.19 -7.94 -6.64
C THR A 191 15.68 -6.56 -7.09
N PRO A 192 16.54 -5.52 -7.12
CA PRO A 192 16.18 -4.21 -7.66
C PRO A 192 15.58 -4.28 -9.08
N GLU A 193 16.11 -5.17 -9.92
CA GLU A 193 15.65 -5.38 -11.30
C GLU A 193 14.22 -5.92 -11.35
N GLU A 194 13.91 -6.93 -10.54
CA GLU A 194 12.54 -7.47 -10.41
C GLU A 194 11.57 -6.47 -9.79
N CYS A 195 12.03 -5.66 -8.84
CA CYS A 195 11.22 -4.58 -8.30
C CYS A 195 10.92 -3.50 -9.35
N LEU A 196 11.87 -3.19 -10.23
CA LEU A 196 11.68 -2.25 -11.33
C LEU A 196 10.70 -2.79 -12.38
N GLU A 197 10.77 -4.10 -12.69
CA GLU A 197 9.76 -4.80 -13.51
C GLU A 197 8.35 -4.53 -12.96
N VAL A 198 8.15 -4.76 -11.65
CA VAL A 198 6.87 -4.53 -10.98
C VAL A 198 6.44 -3.06 -11.03
N ALA A 199 7.34 -2.12 -10.76
CA ALA A 199 7.01 -0.69 -10.77
C ALA A 199 6.57 -0.21 -12.17
N ASN A 200 7.25 -0.69 -13.22
CA ASN A 200 6.92 -0.34 -14.61
C ASN A 200 5.57 -0.92 -15.04
N GLU A 201 5.30 -2.19 -14.68
CA GLU A 201 4.01 -2.82 -14.98
C GLU A 201 2.85 -2.08 -14.30
N ILE A 202 3.02 -1.67 -13.04
CA ILE A 202 2.00 -0.88 -12.34
C ILE A 202 1.72 0.43 -13.08
N ALA A 203 2.76 1.17 -13.44
CA ALA A 203 2.62 2.45 -14.14
C ALA A 203 1.90 2.28 -15.50
N GLU A 204 2.21 1.22 -16.24
CA GLU A 204 1.56 0.91 -17.50
C GLU A 204 0.08 0.57 -17.32
N GLN A 205 -0.26 -0.31 -16.37
CA GLN A 205 -1.65 -0.72 -16.13
C GLN A 205 -2.51 0.43 -15.58
N VAL A 206 -1.96 1.26 -14.69
CA VAL A 206 -2.66 2.45 -14.18
C VAL A 206 -2.90 3.48 -15.29
N GLY A 207 -1.90 3.71 -16.15
CA GLY A 207 -2.05 4.60 -17.31
C GLY A 207 -3.19 4.17 -18.24
N ARG A 208 -3.32 2.86 -18.50
CA ARG A 208 -4.43 2.29 -19.30
C ARG A 208 -5.79 2.47 -18.62
N MET A 209 -5.85 2.36 -17.29
CA MET A 209 -7.09 2.45 -16.50
C MET A 209 -7.47 3.88 -16.10
N LYS A 210 -6.60 4.88 -16.36
CA LYS A 210 -6.78 6.30 -15.97
C LYS A 210 -7.08 6.46 -14.47
N ARG A 211 -6.38 5.68 -13.63
CA ARG A 211 -6.47 5.79 -12.16
C ARG A 211 -5.28 6.59 -11.62
N ASN A 212 -5.36 6.99 -10.35
CA ASN A 212 -4.21 7.53 -9.62
C ASN A 212 -3.33 6.39 -9.09
N LEU A 213 -2.02 6.61 -9.07
CA LEU A 213 -1.05 5.68 -8.50
C LEU A 213 -1.07 5.73 -6.97
N ASP A 214 -0.90 4.55 -6.37
CA ASP A 214 -0.89 4.33 -4.92
C ASP A 214 0.37 3.53 -4.56
N LEU A 215 1.20 4.04 -3.66
CA LEU A 215 2.43 3.36 -3.21
C LEU A 215 2.16 2.07 -2.44
N ARG A 216 0.98 1.92 -1.82
CA ARG A 216 0.54 0.65 -1.21
C ARG A 216 0.33 -0.42 -2.28
N LEU A 217 -0.04 -0.03 -3.51
CA LEU A 217 -0.14 -0.98 -4.62
C LEU A 217 1.23 -1.57 -4.94
N LEU A 218 2.29 -0.76 -4.96
CA LEU A 218 3.66 -1.25 -5.19
C LEU A 218 4.04 -2.36 -4.20
N ILE A 219 3.84 -2.13 -2.91
CA ILE A 219 4.19 -3.10 -1.86
C ILE A 219 3.36 -4.39 -2.00
N LYS A 220 2.06 -4.28 -2.28
CA LYS A 220 1.20 -5.44 -2.51
C LYS A 220 1.63 -6.24 -3.75
N THR A 221 2.00 -5.56 -4.83
CA THR A 221 2.43 -6.23 -6.05
C THR A 221 3.81 -6.88 -5.90
N PHE A 222 4.72 -6.34 -5.08
CA PHE A 222 5.94 -7.06 -4.70
C PHE A 222 5.62 -8.39 -4.03
N GLN A 223 4.61 -8.42 -3.14
CA GLN A 223 4.16 -9.67 -2.51
C GLN A 223 3.54 -10.62 -3.55
N ASP A 224 2.71 -10.12 -4.48
CA ASP A 224 2.14 -10.92 -5.56
C ASP A 224 3.25 -11.52 -6.45
N ARG A 225 4.30 -10.75 -6.76
CA ARG A 225 5.49 -11.20 -7.52
C ARG A 225 6.29 -12.26 -6.78
N LEU A 226 6.52 -12.07 -5.47
CA LEU A 226 7.18 -13.06 -4.61
C LEU A 226 6.36 -14.34 -4.49
N GLN A 227 5.05 -14.22 -4.28
CA GLN A 227 4.14 -15.36 -4.20
C GLN A 227 4.22 -16.20 -5.47
N TYR A 228 4.23 -15.55 -6.64
CA TYR A 228 4.38 -16.22 -7.93
C TYR A 228 5.76 -16.89 -8.10
N GLN A 229 6.85 -16.17 -7.83
CA GLN A 229 8.23 -16.70 -7.97
C GLN A 229 8.50 -17.90 -7.07
N ASN A 230 7.95 -17.89 -5.86
CA ASN A 230 8.05 -18.98 -4.91
C ASN A 230 7.02 -20.10 -5.18
N GLY A 231 6.29 -20.01 -6.29
CA GLY A 231 5.26 -20.96 -6.71
C GLY A 231 4.05 -21.01 -5.79
N ALA A 232 3.89 -20.15 -4.79
CA ALA A 232 2.71 -20.10 -3.94
C ALA A 232 1.46 -19.56 -4.68
N ALA A 233 1.60 -19.09 -5.93
CA ALA A 233 0.51 -18.76 -6.84
C ALA A 233 0.63 -19.54 -8.15
N GLU A 234 -0.50 -20.04 -8.66
CA GLU A 234 -0.61 -20.57 -10.03
C GLU A 234 -0.86 -19.46 -11.05
N THR A 235 -1.66 -18.47 -10.65
CA THR A 235 -1.94 -17.26 -11.43
C THR A 235 -0.71 -16.36 -11.50
N HIS A 236 -0.45 -15.80 -12.67
CA HIS A 236 0.65 -14.86 -12.85
C HIS A 236 0.46 -13.62 -11.98
N TRP A 237 1.54 -13.06 -11.42
CA TRP A 237 1.47 -11.88 -10.56
C TRP A 237 0.86 -10.65 -11.25
N VAL A 238 1.01 -10.52 -12.58
CA VAL A 238 0.35 -9.45 -13.35
C VAL A 238 -1.16 -9.65 -13.40
N ASP A 239 -1.64 -10.88 -13.52
CA ASP A 239 -3.09 -11.15 -13.47
C ASP A 239 -3.63 -10.87 -12.06
N LEU A 240 -2.86 -11.16 -11.00
CA LEU A 240 -3.20 -10.78 -9.62
C LEU A 240 -3.28 -9.25 -9.46
N LEU A 241 -2.31 -8.52 -10.03
CA LEU A 241 -2.31 -7.06 -10.07
C LEU A 241 -3.56 -6.51 -10.78
N VAL A 242 -3.84 -6.99 -11.99
CA VAL A 242 -4.99 -6.53 -12.80
C VAL A 242 -6.31 -6.88 -12.10
N SER A 243 -6.41 -8.04 -11.47
CA SER A 243 -7.59 -8.42 -10.67
C SER A 243 -7.81 -7.45 -9.52
N ARG A 244 -6.74 -7.11 -8.78
CA ARG A 244 -6.78 -6.14 -7.68
C ARG A 244 -7.19 -4.76 -8.17
N MET A 245 -6.65 -4.30 -9.29
CA MET A 245 -7.01 -3.00 -9.88
C MET A 245 -8.45 -2.96 -10.41
N LYS A 246 -9.01 -4.09 -10.84
CA LYS A 246 -10.40 -4.17 -11.34
C LYS A 246 -11.42 -4.55 -10.26
N GLU A 247 -10.95 -4.90 -9.06
CA GLU A 247 -11.77 -5.33 -7.92
C GLU A 247 -12.73 -6.47 -8.29
N ARG A 248 -12.29 -7.36 -9.18
CA ARG A 248 -13.09 -8.49 -9.66
C ARG A 248 -12.21 -9.67 -10.05
N VAL A 249 -12.81 -10.86 -10.00
CA VAL A 249 -12.19 -12.07 -10.56
C VAL A 249 -12.07 -11.89 -12.07
N ILE A 250 -10.87 -12.11 -12.59
CA ILE A 250 -10.61 -12.14 -14.02
C ILE A 250 -10.24 -13.56 -14.42
N ALA A 251 -10.65 -14.00 -15.61
CA ALA A 251 -10.08 -15.21 -16.18
C ALA A 251 -8.57 -14.96 -16.36
N PRO A 252 -7.69 -15.86 -15.88
CA PRO A 252 -6.26 -15.74 -16.10
C PRO A 252 -5.97 -15.65 -17.60
N SER A 253 -4.87 -15.00 -17.97
CA SER A 253 -4.43 -14.99 -19.36
C SER A 253 -3.94 -16.40 -19.75
N VAL A 254 -4.88 -17.22 -20.23
CA VAL A 254 -4.77 -18.70 -20.40
C VAL A 254 -3.51 -19.13 -21.17
N GLY A 255 -3.05 -18.32 -22.13
CA GLY A 255 -1.89 -18.66 -22.97
C GLY A 255 -0.54 -18.68 -22.24
N LEU A 256 -0.29 -17.77 -21.30
CA LEU A 256 1.01 -17.67 -20.63
C LEU A 256 1.19 -18.70 -19.51
N VAL A 257 0.11 -19.02 -18.79
CA VAL A 257 0.12 -20.03 -17.72
C VAL A 257 0.37 -21.43 -18.30
N ALA A 258 -0.32 -21.76 -19.40
CA ALA A 258 -0.15 -23.06 -20.07
C ALA A 258 1.26 -23.21 -20.69
N GLN A 259 1.76 -22.20 -21.41
CA GLN A 259 3.11 -22.26 -21.99
C GLN A 259 4.22 -22.39 -20.94
N ARG A 260 4.08 -21.72 -19.79
CA ARG A 260 5.07 -21.80 -18.71
C ARG A 260 5.00 -23.11 -17.95
N LYS A 261 3.79 -23.64 -17.74
CA LYS A 261 3.62 -24.98 -17.17
C LYS A 261 4.22 -26.04 -18.09
N GLU A 262 4.06 -25.89 -19.41
CA GLU A 262 4.71 -26.77 -20.38
C GLU A 262 6.23 -26.64 -20.36
N ARG A 263 6.78 -25.43 -20.22
CA ARG A 263 8.24 -25.22 -20.08
C ARG A 263 8.79 -25.84 -18.79
N ASP A 264 8.09 -25.66 -17.67
CA ASP A 264 8.44 -26.32 -16.40
C ASP A 264 8.43 -27.84 -16.55
N PHE A 265 7.40 -28.41 -17.20
CA PHE A 265 7.30 -29.84 -17.46
C PHE A 265 8.37 -30.35 -18.43
N ALA A 266 8.71 -29.58 -19.47
CA ALA A 266 9.79 -29.92 -20.39
C ALA A 266 11.14 -29.99 -19.67
N LEU A 267 11.47 -29.00 -18.84
CA LEU A 267 12.67 -29.03 -18.02
C LEU A 267 12.63 -30.21 -17.03
N LEU A 268 11.51 -30.42 -16.35
CA LEU A 268 11.36 -31.52 -15.40
C LEU A 268 11.56 -32.89 -16.05
N ARG A 269 11.06 -33.11 -17.27
CA ARG A 269 11.31 -34.34 -18.04
C ARG A 269 12.81 -34.55 -18.31
N GLN A 270 13.57 -33.48 -18.55
CA GLN A 270 15.02 -33.54 -18.74
C GLN A 270 15.77 -33.87 -17.44
N ILE A 271 15.36 -33.27 -16.32
CA ILE A 271 16.07 -33.39 -15.04
C ILE A 271 15.51 -34.50 -14.12
N LYS A 272 14.43 -35.20 -14.51
CA LYS A 272 13.69 -36.18 -13.69
C LYS A 272 14.60 -37.28 -13.14
N ASN A 273 15.59 -37.69 -13.90
CA ASN A 273 16.49 -38.81 -13.57
C ASN A 273 17.76 -38.37 -12.82
N LEU A 274 17.99 -37.06 -12.65
CA LEU A 274 19.14 -36.56 -11.88
C LEU A 274 18.96 -36.84 -10.38
N PRO A 275 20.07 -36.99 -9.63
CA PRO A 275 20.04 -37.06 -8.18
C PRO A 275 19.29 -35.85 -7.56
N PRO A 276 18.59 -36.00 -6.42
CA PRO A 276 17.74 -34.94 -5.87
C PRO A 276 18.43 -33.58 -5.65
N LYS A 277 19.71 -33.59 -5.24
CA LYS A 277 20.51 -32.37 -5.04
C LYS A 277 20.83 -31.66 -6.37
N GLU A 278 21.24 -32.42 -7.38
CA GLU A 278 21.57 -31.89 -8.71
C GLU A 278 20.32 -31.38 -9.42
N ARG A 279 19.20 -32.12 -9.29
CA ARG A 279 17.90 -31.69 -9.82
C ARG A 279 17.46 -30.35 -9.24
N LEU A 280 17.61 -30.17 -7.92
CA LEU A 280 17.27 -28.91 -7.27
C LEU A 280 18.19 -27.77 -7.73
N ALA A 281 19.49 -28.02 -7.88
CA ALA A 281 20.43 -27.03 -8.39
C ALA A 281 20.03 -26.55 -9.81
N VAL A 282 19.85 -27.48 -10.74
CA VAL A 282 19.45 -27.15 -12.13
C VAL A 282 18.08 -26.48 -12.17
N TRP A 283 17.12 -26.93 -11.35
CA TRP A 283 15.80 -26.29 -11.27
C TRP A 283 15.87 -24.85 -10.77
N VAL A 284 16.62 -24.58 -9.71
CA VAL A 284 16.79 -23.23 -9.16
C VAL A 284 17.51 -22.33 -10.17
N GLU A 285 18.54 -22.86 -10.84
CA GLU A 285 19.30 -22.14 -11.86
C GLU A 285 18.43 -21.76 -13.08
N GLU A 286 17.68 -22.71 -13.63
CA GLU A 286 16.91 -22.51 -14.86
C GLU A 286 15.57 -21.79 -14.63
N THR A 287 14.98 -21.90 -13.43
CA THR A 287 13.62 -21.39 -13.17
C THR A 287 13.54 -20.31 -12.10
N GLY A 288 14.57 -20.16 -11.26
CA GLY A 288 14.55 -19.29 -10.08
C GLY A 288 13.58 -19.73 -8.97
N LYS A 289 12.94 -20.90 -9.10
CA LYS A 289 11.90 -21.39 -8.17
C LYS A 289 12.51 -22.28 -7.08
N GLY A 290 12.00 -22.14 -5.86
CA GLY A 290 12.47 -22.90 -4.70
C GLY A 290 12.10 -24.39 -4.70
N GLN A 291 12.67 -25.12 -3.75
CA GLN A 291 12.51 -26.57 -3.58
C GLN A 291 11.04 -27.03 -3.46
N ALA A 292 10.20 -26.28 -2.74
CA ALA A 292 8.78 -26.63 -2.58
C ALA A 292 8.05 -26.69 -3.94
N VAL A 293 8.40 -25.79 -4.86
CA VAL A 293 7.80 -25.73 -6.20
C VAL A 293 8.24 -26.90 -7.06
N LEU A 294 9.53 -27.26 -6.98
CA LEU A 294 10.09 -28.41 -7.68
C LEU A 294 9.30 -29.68 -7.36
N TYR A 295 9.15 -30.00 -6.07
CA TYR A 295 8.46 -31.23 -5.65
C TYR A 295 6.98 -31.21 -6.00
N ARG A 296 6.30 -30.07 -5.87
CA ARG A 296 4.90 -29.96 -6.31
C ARG A 296 4.75 -30.23 -7.81
N ARG A 297 5.60 -29.63 -8.64
CA ARG A 297 5.56 -29.82 -10.11
C ARG A 297 5.97 -31.22 -10.54
N LEU A 298 6.89 -31.88 -9.82
CA LEU A 298 7.21 -33.30 -10.03
C LEU A 298 6.00 -34.20 -9.77
N ASN A 299 5.24 -33.93 -8.69
CA ASN A 299 4.02 -34.68 -8.40
C ASN A 299 2.98 -34.49 -9.50
N GLU A 300 2.72 -33.25 -9.91
CA GLU A 300 1.81 -32.96 -11.03
C GLU A 300 2.25 -33.64 -12.34
N LEU A 301 3.54 -33.63 -12.66
CA LEU A 301 4.07 -34.30 -13.85
C LEU A 301 3.83 -35.82 -13.78
N ASN A 302 4.03 -36.44 -12.62
CA ASN A 302 3.78 -37.86 -12.42
C ASN A 302 2.29 -38.22 -12.55
N GLU A 303 1.38 -37.36 -12.09
CA GLU A 303 -0.06 -37.52 -12.26
C GLU A 303 -0.46 -37.45 -13.75
N VAL A 304 0.09 -36.47 -14.47
CA VAL A 304 -0.15 -36.31 -15.92
C VAL A 304 0.41 -37.49 -16.71
N ASP A 305 1.65 -37.92 -16.43
CA ASP A 305 2.27 -39.08 -17.07
C ASP A 305 1.43 -40.35 -16.81
N SER A 306 0.93 -40.52 -15.59
CA SER A 306 0.09 -41.67 -15.20
C SER A 306 -1.26 -41.69 -15.92
N GLN A 307 -1.92 -40.53 -16.07
CA GLN A 307 -3.18 -40.40 -16.80
C GLN A 307 -3.00 -40.68 -18.31
N ILE A 308 -1.89 -40.23 -18.91
CA ILE A 308 -1.57 -40.50 -20.31
C ILE A 308 -1.32 -42.00 -20.54
N SER A 309 -0.57 -42.66 -19.64
CA SER A 309 -0.35 -44.10 -19.70
C SER A 309 -1.64 -44.91 -19.55
N GLN A 310 -2.55 -44.51 -18.64
CA GLN A 310 -3.85 -45.18 -18.47
C GLN A 310 -4.75 -45.03 -19.71
N ASN A 311 -4.80 -43.84 -20.30
CA ASN A 311 -5.60 -43.59 -21.51
C ASN A 311 -5.08 -44.35 -22.74
N ARG A 312 -3.76 -44.54 -22.87
CA ARG A 312 -3.19 -45.39 -23.94
C ARG A 312 -3.59 -46.86 -23.80
N VAL A 313 -3.56 -47.40 -22.59
CA VAL A 313 -3.95 -48.79 -22.30
C VAL A 313 -5.45 -49.04 -22.54
N LEU A 314 -6.29 -48.01 -22.38
CA LEU A 314 -7.74 -48.06 -22.67
C LEU A 314 -8.04 -48.04 -24.18
N CYS A 315 -7.28 -47.30 -24.99
CA CYS A 315 -7.43 -47.32 -26.45
C CYS A 315 -6.97 -48.64 -27.06
N GLU A 316 -5.86 -49.23 -26.61
CA GLU A 316 -5.34 -50.50 -27.14
C GLU A 316 -6.25 -51.71 -26.83
N LYS A 317 -7.10 -51.64 -25.80
CA LYS A 317 -8.07 -52.70 -25.47
C LYS A 317 -9.35 -52.67 -26.29
N ASN A 318 -9.64 -51.58 -27.00
CA ASN A 318 -10.83 -51.47 -27.86
C ASN A 318 -10.56 -51.86 -29.32
N GLU A 319 -9.32 -52.22 -29.66
CA GLU A 319 -8.93 -52.75 -30.97
C GLU A 319 -8.56 -54.23 -30.84
N THR A 320 -9.56 -55.11 -30.71
CA THR A 320 -9.40 -56.53 -31.08
C THR A 320 -10.44 -56.91 -32.14
N PRO A 321 -10.05 -57.69 -33.17
CA PRO A 321 -10.78 -57.77 -34.43
C PRO A 321 -11.97 -58.73 -34.35
N ALA A 322 -13.13 -58.25 -34.80
CA ALA A 322 -14.24 -59.11 -35.19
C ALA A 322 -13.82 -59.88 -36.45
N THR A 323 -13.32 -61.11 -36.25
CA THR A 323 -13.03 -62.05 -37.32
C THR A 323 -13.95 -63.26 -37.15
N GLU A 324 -14.76 -63.47 -38.19
CA GLU A 324 -15.42 -64.70 -38.62
C GLU A 324 -16.48 -65.36 -37.71
N LEU A 325 -17.68 -65.53 -38.28
CA LEU A 325 -18.37 -66.82 -38.39
C LEU A 325 -19.52 -66.74 -39.42
N SER A 326 -19.34 -67.47 -40.53
CA SER A 326 -20.33 -68.27 -41.33
C SER A 326 -21.79 -67.77 -41.40
N VAL A 327 -22.43 -67.66 -42.57
CA VAL A 327 -22.70 -68.69 -43.61
C VAL A 327 -22.92 -68.02 -44.97
#